data_AF-A0A5R8NI88-F1
#
_entry.id   AF-A0A5R8NI88-F1
#
_cell.length_a   1.000
_cell.length_b   1.000
_cell.length_c   1.000
_cell.angle_alpha   90.00
_cell.angle_beta   90.00
_cell.angle_gamma   90.00
#
_symmetry.space_group_name_H-M   'P 1'
#
loop_
_entity.id
_entity.type
_entity.pdbx_description
1 polymer ?
#
loop_
_entity_poly.entity_id
_entity_poly.type
_entity_poly.pdbx_seq_one_letter_code
_entity_poly.pdbx_strand_id
1 'polypeptide(L)'
;MDRRQKINFARRAATAQLAQLPGVVRAALSNGRRSDAVHQLPDEPPDSRLTRQAAELAESAYGGELHQHSLRCWYFGVAFAQLDGLRFDAEALYITTLLHDIALTERHRPAPGQSPCFAVHGGAVARERLLAWGATTELANLVDEAIALHMDVTVDPAQGAEAHLLHAAAHLDVAGSRIGDLPRSLLTEILRAHPRDGFTDVFLAAMRQEARERPDSRAAVMWKQGMRIPVAMNPLNRYSTS
;
A
#
# COMPACT_ATOMS: atom_id res chain seq x y z
N MET A 1 -27.34 -35.17 15.12
CA MET A 1 -25.98 -34.71 15.45
C MET A 1 -25.69 -34.92 16.92
N ASP A 2 -24.63 -35.66 17.21
CA ASP A 2 -24.08 -35.81 18.58
C ASP A 2 -23.52 -34.47 19.11
N ARG A 3 -23.40 -34.33 20.43
CA ARG A 3 -22.91 -33.15 21.14
C ARG A 3 -21.56 -32.66 20.61
N ARG A 4 -20.62 -33.56 20.26
CA ARG A 4 -19.35 -33.18 19.62
C ARG A 4 -19.53 -32.57 18.24
N GLN A 5 -20.44 -33.13 17.44
CA GLN A 5 -20.75 -32.61 16.10
C GLN A 5 -21.39 -31.22 16.17
N LYS A 6 -22.26 -30.97 17.16
CA LYS A 6 -22.87 -29.65 17.39
C LYS A 6 -21.83 -28.59 17.77
N ILE A 7 -20.87 -28.93 18.64
CA ILE A 7 -19.79 -28.02 19.03
C ILE A 7 -18.89 -27.69 17.83
N ASN A 8 -18.52 -28.69 17.04
CA ASN A 8 -17.66 -28.48 15.87
C ASN A 8 -18.37 -27.67 14.78
N PHE A 9 -19.65 -27.92 14.56
CA PHE A 9 -20.46 -27.14 13.63
C PHE A 9 -20.62 -25.69 14.10
N ALA A 10 -20.93 -25.46 15.38
CA ALA A 10 -21.04 -24.12 15.95
C ALA A 10 -19.73 -23.33 15.83
N ARG A 11 -18.58 -23.98 16.06
CA ARG A 11 -17.27 -23.39 15.84
C ARG A 11 -17.06 -22.99 14.39
N ARG A 12 -17.29 -23.90 13.43
CA ARG A 12 -17.13 -23.62 11.99
C ARG A 12 -18.08 -22.52 11.50
N ALA A 13 -19.31 -22.50 12.00
CA ALA A 13 -20.28 -21.45 11.69
C ALA A 13 -19.83 -20.08 12.24
N ALA A 14 -19.34 -20.03 13.47
CA ALA A 14 -18.78 -18.80 14.04
C ALA A 14 -17.55 -18.30 13.26
N THR A 15 -16.64 -19.19 12.86
CA THR A 15 -15.48 -18.83 12.03
C THR A 15 -15.92 -18.30 10.67
N ALA A 16 -16.91 -18.92 10.04
CA ALA A 16 -17.45 -18.50 8.76
C ALA A 16 -18.14 -17.13 8.85
N GLN A 17 -18.87 -16.87 9.93
CA GLN A 17 -19.49 -15.56 10.18
C GLN A 17 -18.46 -14.46 10.46
N LEU A 18 -17.38 -14.77 11.20
CA LEU A 18 -16.25 -13.86 11.41
C LEU A 18 -15.51 -13.50 10.12
N ALA A 19 -15.42 -14.43 9.16
CA ALA A 19 -14.80 -14.19 7.86
C ALA A 19 -15.60 -13.22 6.96
N GLN A 20 -16.89 -13.03 7.25
CA GLN A 20 -17.78 -12.11 6.53
C GLN A 20 -17.80 -10.70 7.13
N LEU A 21 -17.12 -10.47 8.25
CA LEU A 21 -17.06 -9.15 8.88
C LEU A 21 -16.02 -8.25 8.19
N PRO A 22 -16.28 -6.93 8.10
CA PRO A 22 -15.28 -5.95 7.68
C PRO A 22 -13.98 -6.10 8.51
N GLY A 23 -12.82 -6.00 7.87
CA GLY A 23 -11.52 -6.32 8.49
C GLY A 23 -11.23 -5.56 9.80
N VAL A 24 -11.74 -4.33 9.94
CA VAL A 24 -11.65 -3.52 11.16
C VAL A 24 -12.41 -4.15 12.33
N VAL A 25 -13.60 -4.71 12.07
CA VAL A 25 -14.42 -5.41 13.08
C VAL A 25 -13.79 -6.75 13.43
N ARG A 26 -13.26 -7.47 12.44
CA ARG A 26 -12.52 -8.73 12.67
C ARG A 26 -11.30 -8.51 13.58
N ALA A 27 -10.54 -7.44 13.36
CA ALA A 27 -9.36 -7.10 14.16
C ALA A 27 -9.70 -6.66 15.60
N ALA A 28 -10.86 -6.03 15.80
CA ALA A 28 -11.35 -5.65 17.13
C ALA A 28 -11.89 -6.86 17.93
N LEU A 29 -12.42 -7.88 17.23
CA LEU A 29 -12.97 -9.09 17.82
C LEU A 29 -11.93 -10.24 17.95
N SER A 30 -10.84 -10.21 17.20
CA SER A 30 -9.77 -11.20 17.31
C SER A 30 -8.90 -10.93 18.54
N ASN A 31 -9.30 -11.53 19.66
CA ASN A 31 -8.50 -11.52 20.90
C ASN A 31 -7.35 -12.56 20.88
N GLY A 32 -6.87 -13.01 19.71
CA GLY A 32 -5.91 -14.12 19.65
C GLY A 32 -5.21 -14.31 18.31
N ARG A 33 -3.87 -14.40 18.41
CA ARG A 33 -2.86 -14.80 17.41
C ARG A 33 -2.87 -14.04 16.08
N ARG A 34 -2.10 -12.95 16.07
CA ARG A 34 -1.47 -12.42 14.85
C ARG A 34 -0.50 -13.47 14.32
N SER A 35 -0.30 -13.52 13.01
CA SER A 35 0.51 -14.57 12.39
C SER A 35 1.97 -14.51 12.85
N ASP A 36 2.52 -15.66 13.25
CA ASP A 36 3.96 -15.84 13.49
C ASP A 36 4.74 -16.04 12.18
N ALA A 37 4.06 -16.00 11.02
CA ALA A 37 4.66 -16.19 9.70
C ALA A 37 5.44 -14.97 9.19
N VAL A 38 5.29 -13.81 9.83
CA VAL A 38 6.09 -12.63 9.51
C VAL A 38 7.36 -12.69 10.35
N HIS A 39 8.48 -12.89 9.68
CA HIS A 39 9.82 -12.91 10.26
C HIS A 39 10.41 -11.50 10.28
N GLN A 40 11.70 -11.40 10.66
CA GLN A 40 12.43 -10.14 10.56
C GLN A 40 12.36 -9.59 9.13
N LEU A 41 12.01 -8.32 8.99
CA LEU A 41 12.03 -7.62 7.71
C LEU A 41 13.48 -7.30 7.31
N PRO A 42 13.76 -7.04 6.03
CA PRO A 42 15.09 -6.61 5.60
C PRO A 42 15.53 -5.35 6.34
N ASP A 43 16.74 -5.36 6.89
CA ASP A 43 17.32 -4.19 7.55
C ASP A 43 17.64 -3.08 6.52
N GLU A 44 17.96 -3.47 5.29
CA GLU A 44 18.30 -2.59 4.17
C GLU A 44 17.48 -2.92 2.91
N PRO A 45 17.15 -1.92 2.07
CA PRO A 45 16.50 -2.16 0.79
C PRO A 45 17.44 -2.83 -0.22
N PRO A 46 16.91 -3.40 -1.31
CA PRO A 46 17.77 -3.89 -2.39
C PRO A 46 18.66 -2.76 -2.91
N ASP A 47 19.96 -3.03 -3.05
CA ASP A 47 20.99 -2.02 -3.39
C ASP A 47 21.50 -2.18 -4.84
N SER A 48 20.58 -2.04 -5.77
CA SER A 48 20.90 -1.99 -7.20
C SER A 48 21.06 -0.55 -7.70
N ARG A 49 21.58 -0.39 -8.92
CA ARG A 49 21.63 0.94 -9.55
C ARG A 49 20.24 1.55 -9.73
N LEU A 50 19.25 0.74 -10.12
CA LEU A 50 17.88 1.22 -10.40
C LEU A 50 17.15 1.61 -9.12
N THR A 51 17.31 0.83 -8.05
CA THR A 51 16.73 1.14 -6.73
C THR A 51 17.31 2.43 -6.14
N ARG A 52 18.63 2.65 -6.24
CA ARG A 52 19.26 3.93 -5.84
C ARG A 52 18.71 5.13 -6.63
N GLN A 53 18.57 4.99 -7.95
CA GLN A 53 18.02 6.07 -8.79
C GLN A 53 16.54 6.33 -8.50
N ALA A 54 15.76 5.30 -8.18
CA ALA A 54 14.38 5.46 -7.73
C ALA A 54 14.28 6.15 -6.37
N ALA A 55 15.17 5.81 -5.43
CA ALA A 55 15.27 6.45 -4.13
C ALA A 55 15.63 7.93 -4.25
N GLU A 56 16.65 8.28 -5.05
CA GLU A 56 17.02 9.67 -5.34
C GLU A 56 15.86 10.46 -5.98
N LEU A 57 15.12 9.84 -6.92
CA LEU A 57 13.96 10.46 -7.53
C LEU A 57 12.85 10.70 -6.49
N ALA A 58 12.52 9.70 -5.67
CA ALA A 58 11.50 9.83 -4.63
C ALA A 58 11.87 10.90 -3.60
N GLU A 59 13.11 10.92 -3.11
CA GLU A 59 13.61 11.90 -2.14
C GLU A 59 13.56 13.33 -2.70
N SER A 60 13.91 13.52 -3.98
CA SER A 60 13.88 14.84 -4.62
C SER A 60 12.47 15.31 -5.04
N ALA A 61 11.51 14.39 -5.20
CA ALA A 61 10.18 14.70 -5.71
C ALA A 61 9.13 14.90 -4.61
N TYR A 62 9.25 14.19 -3.49
CA TYR A 62 8.24 14.20 -2.43
C TYR A 62 8.54 15.19 -1.31
N GLY A 63 7.47 15.65 -0.66
CA GLY A 63 7.56 16.12 0.73
C GLY A 63 7.84 14.93 1.67
N GLY A 64 8.35 15.23 2.86
CA GLY A 64 8.76 14.19 3.83
C GLY A 64 7.67 13.17 4.13
N GLU A 65 6.41 13.60 4.19
CA GLU A 65 5.27 12.75 4.54
C GLU A 65 4.96 11.68 3.49
N LEU A 66 5.01 12.04 2.20
CA LEU A 66 4.83 11.09 1.09
C LEU A 66 6.05 10.19 0.92
N HIS A 67 7.26 10.71 1.16
CA HIS A 67 8.47 9.89 1.14
C HIS A 67 8.41 8.80 2.23
N GLN A 68 8.04 9.17 3.46
CA GLN A 68 7.88 8.21 4.56
C GLN A 68 6.74 7.22 4.27
N HIS A 69 5.66 7.65 3.61
CA HIS A 69 4.59 6.76 3.15
C HIS A 69 5.10 5.67 2.20
N SER A 70 5.88 6.04 1.18
CA SER A 70 6.50 5.10 0.27
C SER A 70 7.37 4.07 0.98
N LEU A 71 8.21 4.50 1.94
CA LEU A 71 9.05 3.61 2.73
C LEU A 71 8.23 2.65 3.60
N ARG A 72 7.19 3.15 4.29
CA ARG A 72 6.26 2.27 5.02
C ARG A 72 5.60 1.25 4.11
N CYS A 73 5.17 1.67 2.91
CA CYS A 73 4.55 0.77 1.95
C CYS A 73 5.50 -0.35 1.50
N TRP A 74 6.79 -0.07 1.34
CA TRP A 74 7.77 -1.11 1.08
C TRP A 74 7.83 -2.16 2.20
N TYR A 75 8.01 -1.73 3.46
CA TYR A 75 8.07 -2.65 4.59
C TYR A 75 6.76 -3.45 4.76
N PHE A 76 5.61 -2.81 4.62
CA PHE A 76 4.32 -3.51 4.67
C PHE A 76 4.14 -4.48 3.50
N GLY A 77 4.61 -4.12 2.30
CA GLY A 77 4.59 -5.01 1.14
C GLY A 77 5.41 -6.28 1.39
N VAL A 78 6.62 -6.14 1.92
CA VAL A 78 7.45 -7.31 2.30
C VAL A 78 6.77 -8.15 3.38
N ALA A 79 6.18 -7.51 4.40
CA ALA A 79 5.45 -8.22 5.46
C ALA A 79 4.24 -8.99 4.92
N PHE A 80 3.47 -8.40 3.99
CA PHE A 80 2.35 -9.08 3.34
C PHE A 80 2.81 -10.23 2.44
N ALA A 81 3.95 -10.11 1.76
CA ALA A 81 4.49 -11.20 0.96
C ALA A 81 4.84 -12.42 1.81
N GLN A 82 5.47 -12.20 2.99
CA GLN A 82 5.75 -13.29 3.94
C GLN A 82 4.46 -13.91 4.48
N LEU A 83 3.49 -13.06 4.87
CA LEU A 83 2.21 -13.52 5.40
C LEU A 83 1.42 -14.36 4.39
N ASP A 84 1.39 -13.92 3.14
CA ASP A 84 0.55 -14.49 2.07
C ASP A 84 1.30 -15.57 1.28
N GLY A 85 2.58 -15.83 1.58
CA GLY A 85 3.41 -16.82 0.90
C GLY A 85 3.70 -16.48 -0.57
N LEU A 86 3.76 -15.19 -0.89
CA LEU A 86 3.95 -14.69 -2.26
C LEU A 86 5.43 -14.51 -2.59
N ARG A 87 5.81 -14.94 -3.79
CA ARG A 87 7.10 -14.62 -4.39
C ARG A 87 6.96 -13.36 -5.23
N PHE A 88 7.95 -12.49 -5.15
CA PHE A 88 7.99 -11.21 -5.84
C PHE A 88 9.45 -10.86 -6.19
N ASP A 89 9.64 -9.96 -7.14
CA ASP A 89 10.91 -9.31 -7.41
C ASP A 89 11.13 -8.16 -6.41
N ALA A 90 12.18 -8.31 -5.59
CA ALA A 90 12.45 -7.36 -4.51
C ALA A 90 12.83 -5.97 -5.03
N GLU A 91 13.57 -5.88 -6.14
CA GLU A 91 13.91 -4.61 -6.79
C GLU A 91 12.64 -3.93 -7.32
N ALA A 92 11.77 -4.69 -7.99
CA ALA A 92 10.52 -4.18 -8.52
C ALA A 92 9.55 -3.70 -7.42
N LEU A 93 9.39 -4.45 -6.32
CA LEU A 93 8.54 -4.02 -5.21
C LEU A 93 9.06 -2.73 -4.55
N TYR A 94 10.38 -2.62 -4.38
CA TYR A 94 10.97 -1.41 -3.81
C TYR A 94 10.76 -0.19 -4.72
N ILE A 95 11.01 -0.35 -6.03
CA ILE A 95 10.83 0.75 -7.00
C ILE A 95 9.36 1.16 -7.09
N THR A 96 8.43 0.20 -7.16
CA THR A 96 6.99 0.51 -7.28
C THR A 96 6.48 1.25 -6.05
N THR A 97 6.86 0.82 -4.84
CA THR A 97 6.49 1.51 -3.59
C THR A 97 7.09 2.91 -3.49
N LEU A 98 8.32 3.12 -3.95
CA LEU A 98 8.93 4.44 -4.03
C LEU A 98 8.24 5.38 -5.03
N LEU A 99 7.79 4.88 -6.18
CA LEU A 99 7.34 5.74 -7.28
C LEU A 99 5.82 5.81 -7.46
N HIS A 100 5.02 5.05 -6.70
CA HIS A 100 3.57 4.95 -6.95
C HIS A 100 2.81 6.28 -6.89
N ASP A 101 3.27 7.21 -6.04
CA ASP A 101 2.66 8.52 -5.83
C ASP A 101 3.37 9.65 -6.60
N ILE A 102 4.31 9.33 -7.49
CA ILE A 102 5.16 10.34 -8.16
C ILE A 102 4.31 11.40 -8.90
N ALA A 103 3.20 10.97 -9.49
CA ALA A 103 2.28 11.83 -10.24
C ALA A 103 1.38 12.72 -9.36
N LEU A 104 1.48 12.64 -8.03
CA LEU A 104 0.87 13.61 -7.12
C LEU A 104 1.75 14.87 -6.95
N THR A 105 3.04 14.77 -7.28
CA THR A 105 4.01 15.87 -7.17
C THR A 105 3.85 16.88 -8.29
N GLU A 106 4.08 18.16 -8.01
CA GLU A 106 3.89 19.25 -8.99
C GLU A 106 4.64 19.00 -10.31
N ARG A 107 5.87 18.47 -10.22
CA ARG A 107 6.75 18.25 -11.38
C ARG A 107 6.28 17.12 -12.31
N HIS A 108 5.58 16.13 -11.77
CA HIS A 108 5.20 14.91 -12.51
C HIS A 108 3.68 14.74 -12.60
N ARG A 109 2.91 15.71 -12.12
CA ARG A 109 1.46 15.72 -12.25
C ARG A 109 1.08 15.87 -13.73
N PRO A 110 0.13 15.07 -14.24
CA PRO A 110 -0.30 15.22 -15.62
C PRO A 110 -1.03 16.56 -15.80
N ALA A 111 -0.91 17.20 -16.96
CA ALA A 111 -1.71 18.37 -17.27
C ALA A 111 -3.22 18.01 -17.25
N PRO A 112 -4.13 18.99 -17.01
CA PRO A 112 -5.57 18.75 -17.10
C PRO A 112 -5.96 18.11 -18.43
N GLY A 113 -6.65 16.97 -18.38
CA GLY A 113 -7.07 16.21 -19.55
C GLY A 113 -6.01 15.30 -20.18
N GLN A 114 -4.74 15.31 -19.72
CA GLN A 114 -3.68 14.45 -20.27
C GLN A 114 -3.80 12.99 -19.84
N SER A 115 -4.21 12.75 -18.59
CA SER A 115 -4.40 11.40 -18.04
C SER A 115 -5.68 11.36 -17.19
N PRO A 116 -6.45 10.27 -17.26
CA PRO A 116 -7.66 10.11 -16.44
C PRO A 116 -7.36 9.86 -14.96
N CYS A 117 -6.14 9.49 -14.58
CA CYS A 117 -5.81 9.06 -13.22
C CYS A 117 -4.31 9.28 -12.92
N PHE A 118 -3.98 9.84 -11.74
CA PHE A 118 -2.58 9.97 -11.32
C PHE A 118 -1.85 8.62 -11.27
N ALA A 119 -2.50 7.53 -10.82
CA ALA A 119 -1.85 6.22 -10.72
C ALA A 119 -1.41 5.69 -12.09
N VAL A 120 -2.26 5.80 -13.11
CA VAL A 120 -1.90 5.38 -14.49
C VAL A 120 -0.80 6.28 -15.05
N HIS A 121 -0.84 7.58 -14.77
CA HIS A 121 0.23 8.48 -15.20
C HIS A 121 1.55 8.21 -14.47
N GLY A 122 1.49 7.93 -13.16
CA GLY A 122 2.64 7.62 -12.33
C GLY A 122 3.35 6.35 -12.79
N GLY A 123 2.59 5.33 -13.18
CA GLY A 123 3.13 4.13 -13.82
C GLY A 123 3.91 4.45 -15.09
N ALA A 124 3.30 5.24 -15.99
CA ALA A 124 3.96 5.67 -17.23
C ALA A 124 5.23 6.50 -16.97
N VAL A 125 5.20 7.41 -15.98
CA VAL A 125 6.39 8.19 -15.56
C VAL A 125 7.48 7.28 -15.01
N ALA A 126 7.15 6.35 -14.11
CA ALA A 126 8.12 5.41 -13.55
C ALA A 126 8.74 4.53 -14.65
N ARG A 127 7.93 4.05 -15.59
CA ARG A 127 8.37 3.28 -16.75
C ARG A 127 9.36 4.06 -17.61
N GLU A 128 9.06 5.30 -17.96
CA GLU A 128 9.93 6.16 -18.75
C GLU A 128 11.29 6.36 -18.06
N ARG A 129 11.27 6.63 -16.74
CA ARG A 129 12.49 6.81 -15.94
C ARG A 129 13.32 5.53 -15.89
N LEU A 130 12.70 4.38 -15.65
CA LEU A 130 13.38 3.10 -15.63
C LEU A 130 14.06 2.77 -16.96
N LEU A 131 13.36 2.97 -18.07
CA LEU A 131 13.95 2.76 -19.40
C LEU A 131 15.13 3.71 -19.66
N ALA A 132 15.00 4.98 -19.27
CA ALA A 132 16.09 5.96 -19.37
C ALA A 132 17.29 5.61 -18.48
N TRP A 133 17.06 4.92 -17.37
CA TRP A 133 18.08 4.40 -16.47
C TRP A 133 18.72 3.09 -16.94
N GLY A 134 18.18 2.47 -18.00
CA GLY A 134 18.69 1.23 -18.58
C GLY A 134 18.07 -0.04 -18.00
N ALA A 135 16.88 0.05 -17.39
CA ALA A 135 16.10 -1.12 -17.02
C ALA A 135 15.65 -1.90 -18.27
N THR A 136 15.33 -3.17 -18.08
CA THR A 136 14.68 -3.97 -19.13
C THR A 136 13.23 -3.50 -19.33
N THR A 137 12.69 -3.76 -20.53
CA THR A 137 11.28 -3.45 -20.83
C THR A 137 10.34 -4.23 -19.90
N GLU A 138 10.72 -5.46 -19.54
CA GLU A 138 9.95 -6.33 -18.64
C GLU A 138 9.82 -5.71 -17.25
N LEU A 139 10.92 -5.27 -16.64
CA LEU A 139 10.90 -4.61 -15.34
C LEU A 139 10.14 -3.28 -15.39
N ALA A 140 10.37 -2.48 -16.43
CA ALA A 140 9.71 -1.19 -16.58
C ALA A 140 8.19 -1.34 -16.76
N ASN A 141 7.73 -2.33 -17.52
CA ASN A 141 6.30 -2.64 -17.68
C ASN A 141 5.68 -3.20 -16.39
N LEU A 142 6.40 -4.06 -15.66
CA LEU A 142 5.94 -4.58 -14.37
C LEU A 142 5.72 -3.42 -13.38
N VAL A 143 6.67 -2.48 -13.30
CA VAL A 143 6.54 -1.31 -12.43
C VAL A 143 5.38 -0.41 -12.85
N ASP A 144 5.23 -0.17 -14.16
CA ASP A 144 4.10 0.59 -14.71
C ASP A 144 2.76 -0.01 -14.26
N GLU A 145 2.56 -1.30 -14.52
CA GLU A 145 1.32 -2.00 -14.23
C GLU A 145 1.03 -2.04 -12.73
N ALA A 146 2.02 -2.34 -11.89
CA ALA A 146 1.85 -2.35 -10.44
C ALA A 146 1.41 -0.97 -9.90
N ILE A 147 2.04 0.10 -10.37
CA ILE A 147 1.64 1.47 -10.00
C ILE A 147 0.27 1.80 -10.60
N ALA A 148 -0.02 1.44 -11.83
CA ALA A 148 -1.32 1.73 -12.45
C ALA A 148 -2.47 1.04 -11.71
N LEU A 149 -2.26 -0.13 -11.11
CA LEU A 149 -3.28 -0.92 -10.42
C LEU A 149 -3.45 -0.59 -8.93
N HIS A 150 -2.52 0.13 -8.28
CA HIS A 150 -2.54 0.26 -6.81
C HIS A 150 -3.77 0.97 -6.23
N MET A 151 -4.50 1.75 -7.05
CA MET A 151 -5.75 2.44 -6.70
C MET A 151 -7.01 1.67 -7.13
N ASP A 152 -6.89 0.47 -7.68
CA ASP A 152 -8.06 -0.38 -7.93
C ASP A 152 -8.72 -0.80 -6.61
N VAL A 153 -9.98 -1.23 -6.68
CA VAL A 153 -10.74 -1.65 -5.49
C VAL A 153 -10.15 -2.94 -4.89
N THR A 154 -9.64 -3.81 -5.76
CA THR A 154 -8.96 -5.06 -5.43
C THR A 154 -7.92 -5.34 -6.49
N VAL A 155 -6.80 -5.93 -6.10
CA VAL A 155 -5.80 -6.48 -7.02
C VAL A 155 -5.58 -7.94 -6.63
N ASP A 156 -5.89 -8.88 -7.52
CA ASP A 156 -5.62 -10.30 -7.29
C ASP A 156 -4.12 -10.59 -7.52
N PRO A 157 -3.47 -11.45 -6.72
CA PRO A 157 -2.07 -11.84 -6.96
C PRO A 157 -1.79 -12.36 -8.38
N ALA A 158 -2.79 -12.92 -9.08
CA ALA A 158 -2.67 -13.35 -10.47
C ALA A 158 -2.49 -12.19 -11.46
N GLN A 159 -2.80 -10.95 -11.06
CA GLN A 159 -2.52 -9.73 -11.83
C GLN A 159 -1.08 -9.22 -11.62
N GLY A 160 -0.30 -9.87 -10.77
CA GLY A 160 1.08 -9.48 -10.43
C GLY A 160 1.27 -9.37 -8.92
N ALA A 161 2.32 -10.02 -8.41
CA ALA A 161 2.61 -10.02 -6.99
C ALA A 161 2.93 -8.60 -6.49
N GLU A 162 3.70 -7.83 -7.23
CA GLU A 162 4.12 -6.48 -6.87
C GLU A 162 2.93 -5.52 -6.85
N ALA A 163 2.01 -5.64 -7.82
CA ALA A 163 0.76 -4.89 -7.85
C ALA A 163 -0.10 -5.18 -6.62
N HIS A 164 -0.27 -6.46 -6.28
CA HIS A 164 -1.03 -6.90 -5.11
C HIS A 164 -0.43 -6.39 -3.80
N LEU A 165 0.89 -6.52 -3.65
CA LEU A 165 1.61 -6.13 -2.44
C LEU A 165 1.64 -4.62 -2.26
N LEU A 166 1.90 -3.85 -3.33
CA LEU A 166 1.80 -2.38 -3.33
C LEU A 166 0.39 -1.93 -2.94
N HIS A 167 -0.63 -2.50 -3.57
CA HIS A 167 -2.02 -2.19 -3.25
C HIS A 167 -2.32 -2.47 -1.76
N ALA A 168 -1.99 -3.67 -1.26
CA ALA A 168 -2.24 -4.03 0.14
C ALA A 168 -1.50 -3.13 1.12
N ALA A 169 -0.24 -2.80 0.83
CA ALA A 169 0.60 -1.92 1.63
C ALA A 169 0.07 -0.48 1.69
N ALA A 170 -0.24 0.11 0.53
CA ALA A 170 -0.81 1.45 0.44
C ALA A 170 -2.15 1.53 1.18
N HIS A 171 -3.02 0.52 1.05
CA HIS A 171 -4.31 0.48 1.75
C HIS A 171 -4.17 0.30 3.26
N LEU A 172 -3.16 -0.42 3.74
CA LEU A 172 -2.83 -0.46 5.17
C LEU A 172 -2.40 0.94 5.64
N ASP A 173 -1.45 1.57 4.95
CA ASP A 173 -0.91 2.84 5.38
C ASP A 173 -1.93 4.00 5.26
N VAL A 174 -2.82 3.96 4.27
CA VAL A 174 -3.84 4.99 4.06
C VAL A 174 -5.08 4.75 4.92
N ALA A 175 -5.63 3.53 4.93
CA ALA A 175 -6.96 3.23 5.48
C ALA A 175 -6.96 2.24 6.66
N GLY A 176 -5.81 1.70 7.05
CA GLY A 176 -5.70 0.71 8.13
C GLY A 176 -6.17 -0.69 7.73
N SER A 177 -6.34 -0.93 6.42
CA SER A 177 -6.73 -2.24 5.89
C SER A 177 -5.73 -3.32 6.31
N ARG A 178 -6.23 -4.51 6.65
CA ARG A 178 -5.40 -5.66 7.07
C ARG A 178 -4.48 -5.43 8.28
N ILE A 179 -4.64 -4.34 9.05
CA ILE A 179 -3.82 -4.08 10.26
C ILE A 179 -3.86 -5.21 11.30
N GLY A 180 -4.97 -5.96 11.34
CA GLY A 180 -5.14 -7.11 12.24
C GLY A 180 -4.27 -8.32 11.86
N ASP A 181 -3.75 -8.36 10.63
CA ASP A 181 -3.01 -9.49 10.11
C ASP A 181 -1.51 -9.42 10.48
N LEU A 182 -0.96 -8.22 10.65
CA LEU A 182 0.46 -7.99 10.98
C LEU A 182 0.70 -7.90 12.51
N PRO A 183 1.84 -8.36 13.05
CA PRO A 183 2.22 -8.19 14.47
C PRO A 183 2.24 -6.72 14.96
N ARG A 184 1.84 -6.46 16.22
CA ARG A 184 1.88 -5.08 16.78
C ARG A 184 3.31 -4.55 16.91
N SER A 185 4.24 -5.43 17.26
CA SER A 185 5.67 -5.10 17.36
C SER A 185 6.20 -4.60 16.03
N LEU A 186 5.90 -5.32 14.94
CA LEU A 186 6.29 -4.94 13.58
C LEU A 186 5.74 -3.55 13.18
N LEU A 187 4.44 -3.32 13.42
CA LEU A 187 3.83 -2.01 13.15
C LEU A 187 4.53 -0.90 13.96
N THR A 188 4.84 -1.16 15.23
CA THR A 188 5.52 -0.19 16.12
C THR A 188 6.94 0.12 15.63
N GLU A 189 7.67 -0.90 15.18
CA GLU A 189 9.03 -0.77 14.66
C GLU A 189 9.06 0.08 13.38
N ILE A 190 8.24 -0.28 12.39
CA ILE A 190 8.14 0.44 11.11
C ILE A 190 7.72 1.90 11.36
N LEU A 191 6.73 2.15 12.22
CA LEU A 191 6.21 3.50 12.47
C LEU A 191 7.15 4.35 13.33
N ARG A 192 8.04 3.72 14.11
CA ARG A 192 9.12 4.43 14.80
C ARG A 192 10.22 4.86 13.82
N ALA A 193 10.58 3.99 12.88
CA ALA A 193 11.58 4.29 11.85
C ALA A 193 11.06 5.29 10.80
N HIS A 194 9.77 5.20 10.46
CA HIS A 194 9.11 5.99 9.42
C HIS A 194 7.84 6.67 9.94
N PRO A 195 7.94 7.76 10.71
CA PRO A 195 6.81 8.41 11.36
C PRO A 195 5.72 8.89 10.39
N ARG A 196 4.49 8.97 10.90
CA ARG A 196 3.27 9.35 10.15
C ARG A 196 2.82 10.78 10.38
N ASP A 197 3.57 11.58 11.13
CA ASP A 197 3.21 12.95 11.47
C ASP A 197 2.91 13.76 10.19
N GLY A 198 1.77 14.44 10.17
CA GLY A 198 1.32 15.23 9.01
C GLY A 198 0.79 14.43 7.80
N PHE A 199 1.05 13.13 7.71
CA PHE A 199 0.71 12.31 6.53
C PHE A 199 -0.77 12.36 6.16
N THR A 200 -1.67 12.25 7.14
CA THR A 200 -3.12 12.28 6.89
C THR A 200 -3.55 13.55 6.19
N ASP A 201 -3.05 14.71 6.62
CA ASP A 201 -3.44 16.00 6.04
C ASP A 201 -2.86 16.17 4.63
N VAL A 202 -1.59 15.81 4.43
CA VAL A 202 -0.92 15.84 3.12
C VAL A 202 -1.63 14.94 2.12
N PHE A 203 -1.92 13.70 2.50
CA PHE A 203 -2.59 12.74 1.63
C PHE A 203 -4.02 13.19 1.27
N LEU A 204 -4.81 13.64 2.26
CA LEU A 204 -6.16 14.13 1.99
C LEU A 204 -6.17 15.40 1.13
N ALA A 205 -5.17 16.27 1.27
CA ALA A 205 -5.01 17.44 0.40
C ALA A 205 -4.73 17.02 -1.05
N ALA A 206 -3.81 16.07 -1.25
CA ALA A 206 -3.48 15.53 -2.57
C ALA A 206 -4.68 14.85 -3.22
N MET A 207 -5.40 13.98 -2.50
CA MET A 207 -6.60 13.32 -3.00
C MET A 207 -7.74 14.29 -3.32
N ARG A 208 -7.91 15.35 -2.50
CA ARG A 208 -8.88 16.41 -2.79
C ARG A 208 -8.54 17.15 -4.08
N GLN A 209 -7.26 17.42 -4.31
CA GLN A 209 -6.80 18.08 -5.52
C GLN A 209 -7.02 17.17 -6.74
N GLU A 210 -6.61 15.91 -6.66
CA GLU A 210 -6.83 14.91 -7.70
C GLU A 210 -8.31 14.77 -8.04
N ALA A 211 -9.19 14.69 -7.04
CA ALA A 211 -10.63 14.58 -7.24
C ALA A 211 -11.26 15.81 -7.92
N ARG A 212 -10.65 16.99 -7.78
CA ARG A 212 -11.10 18.23 -8.43
C ARG A 212 -10.61 18.32 -9.87
N GLU A 213 -9.36 17.97 -10.11
CA GLU A 213 -8.73 18.08 -11.43
C GLU A 213 -9.12 16.93 -12.37
N ARG A 214 -9.37 15.74 -11.81
CA ARG A 214 -9.68 14.51 -12.55
C ARG A 214 -10.93 13.86 -11.93
N PRO A 215 -12.13 14.42 -12.18
CA PRO A 215 -13.38 14.00 -11.52
C PRO A 215 -13.84 12.58 -11.84
N ASP A 216 -13.26 11.96 -12.89
CA ASP A 216 -13.51 10.60 -13.36
C ASP A 216 -12.40 9.61 -12.95
N SER A 217 -11.40 10.06 -12.18
CA SER A 217 -10.33 9.21 -11.66
C SER A 217 -10.82 8.26 -10.55
N ARG A 218 -10.05 7.20 -10.29
CA ARG A 218 -10.29 6.30 -9.14
C ARG A 218 -10.27 7.04 -7.81
N ALA A 219 -9.33 7.97 -7.64
CA ALA A 219 -9.25 8.82 -6.46
C ALA A 219 -10.51 9.69 -6.30
N ALA A 220 -11.06 10.24 -7.39
CA ALA A 220 -12.31 11.01 -7.33
C ALA A 220 -13.51 10.14 -6.92
N VAL A 221 -13.58 8.90 -7.44
CA VAL A 221 -14.60 7.93 -7.03
C VAL A 221 -14.48 7.63 -5.53
N MET A 222 -13.28 7.29 -5.04
CA MET A 222 -13.03 7.02 -3.62
C MET A 222 -13.35 8.25 -2.75
N TRP A 223 -12.99 9.45 -3.21
CA TRP A 223 -13.28 10.70 -2.52
C TRP A 223 -14.78 10.92 -2.34
N LYS A 224 -15.57 10.72 -3.40
CA LYS A 224 -17.04 10.82 -3.38
C LYS A 224 -17.67 9.75 -2.48
N GLN A 225 -17.05 8.56 -2.38
CA GLN A 225 -17.48 7.48 -1.49
C GLN A 225 -17.01 7.64 -0.04
N GLY A 226 -16.38 8.77 0.30
CA GLY A 226 -16.06 9.09 1.69
C GLY A 226 -14.72 8.53 2.19
N MET A 227 -13.72 8.35 1.31
CA MET A 227 -12.36 7.89 1.70
C MET A 227 -11.76 8.66 2.88
N ARG A 228 -12.20 9.90 3.11
CA ARG A 228 -11.79 10.75 4.24
C ARG A 228 -12.00 10.06 5.60
N ILE A 229 -13.06 9.26 5.74
CA ILE A 229 -13.42 8.60 6.99
C ILE A 229 -12.38 7.53 7.37
N PRO A 230 -12.13 6.49 6.54
CA PRO A 230 -11.12 5.49 6.88
C PRO A 230 -9.71 6.07 6.99
N VAL A 231 -9.37 7.12 6.24
CA VAL A 231 -8.06 7.80 6.36
C VAL A 231 -7.91 8.49 7.72
N ALA A 232 -8.91 9.27 8.14
CA ALA A 232 -8.87 9.97 9.43
C ALA A 232 -8.95 9.00 10.61
N MET A 233 -9.70 7.90 10.45
CA MET A 233 -9.89 6.88 11.48
C MET A 233 -8.84 5.77 11.47
N ASN A 234 -7.81 5.87 10.61
CA ASN A 234 -6.79 4.85 10.48
C ASN A 234 -6.12 4.60 11.85
N PRO A 235 -6.17 3.36 12.40
CA PRO A 235 -5.58 3.06 13.70
C PRO A 235 -4.07 3.31 13.77
N LEU A 236 -3.36 3.34 12.63
CA LEU A 236 -1.93 3.69 12.57
C LEU A 236 -1.66 5.13 13.03
N ASN A 237 -2.64 6.04 12.95
CA ASN A 237 -2.51 7.42 13.39
C ASN A 237 -2.33 7.54 14.93
N ARG A 238 -2.59 6.46 15.68
CA ARG A 238 -2.38 6.41 17.14
C ARG A 238 -0.97 5.99 17.55
N TYR A 239 -0.17 5.52 16.59
CA TYR A 239 1.24 5.23 16.81
C TYR A 239 2.00 6.55 16.65
N SER A 240 1.77 7.47 17.58
CA SER A 240 2.52 8.72 17.65
C SER A 240 3.85 8.45 18.35
N THR A 241 4.93 8.99 17.80
CA THR A 241 6.26 9.01 18.41
C THR A 241 6.22 9.96 19.60
N SER A 242 6.12 9.39 20.81
CA SER A 242 6.49 10.11 22.03
C SER A 242 8.00 10.31 22.08
#